data_AF-A0A7Z9UXQ7-F1
#
_entry.id   AF-A0A7Z9UXQ7-F1
#
_cell.length_a   1.000
_cell.length_b   1.000
_cell.length_c   1.000
_cell.angle_alpha   90.00
_cell.angle_beta   90.00
_cell.angle_gamma   90.00
#
_symmetry.space_group_name_H-M   'P 1'
#
loop_
_entity.id
_entity.type
_entity.pdbx_description
1 polymer ?
#
loop_
_entity_poly.entity_id
_entity_poly.type
_entity_poly.pdbx_seq_one_letter_code
_entity_poly.pdbx_strand_id
1 'polypeptide(L)' 'MKEAYDALTKNPANYVPLSPISFLHRTADIYGEREAIKYGERRYSWRQLRERCLC' A
#
# COMPACT_ATOMS: atom_id res chain seq x y z
N MET A 1 -15.14 13.42 -14.27
CA MET A 1 -14.68 12.09 -13.78
C MET A 1 -14.76 12.00 -12.27
N LYS A 2 -14.01 12.82 -11.50
CA LYS A 2 -14.01 12.77 -10.03
C LYS A 2 -15.40 12.94 -9.40
N GLU A 3 -16.19 13.88 -9.91
CA GLU A 3 -17.57 14.16 -9.44
C GLU A 3 -18.52 12.97 -9.58
N ALA A 4 -18.35 12.13 -10.61
CA ALA A 4 -19.16 10.94 -10.82
C ALA A 4 -18.83 9.82 -9.81
N TYR A 5 -17.57 9.75 -9.34
CA TYR A 5 -17.17 8.82 -8.28
C TYR A 5 -17.63 9.28 -6.90
N ASP A 6 -17.60 10.59 -6.65
CA ASP A 6 -18.03 11.16 -5.38
C ASP A 6 -19.57 11.09 -5.18
N ALA A 7 -20.34 10.99 -6.27
CA ALA A 7 -21.79 10.78 -6.26
C ALA A 7 -22.22 9.35 -5.86
N LEU A 8 -21.31 8.37 -5.94
CA LEU A 8 -21.59 6.99 -5.55
C LEU A 8 -21.46 6.84 -4.03
N THR A 9 -22.51 6.36 -3.36
CA THR A 9 -22.42 6.03 -1.94
C THR A 9 -21.34 4.98 -1.69
N LYS A 10 -20.51 5.23 -0.68
CA LYS A 10 -19.44 4.32 -0.27
C LYS A 10 -20.03 3.01 0.25
N ASN A 11 -19.53 1.91 -0.27
CA ASN A 11 -19.88 0.55 0.10
C ASN A 11 -18.60 -0.31 0.07
N PRO A 12 -18.64 -1.56 0.58
CA PRO A 12 -17.44 -2.40 0.64
C PRO A 12 -16.81 -2.72 -0.73
N ALA A 13 -17.54 -2.60 -1.84
CA ALA A 13 -17.03 -2.88 -3.18
C ALA A 13 -16.25 -1.71 -3.79
N ASN A 14 -16.60 -0.46 -3.44
CA ASN A 14 -15.96 0.75 -3.98
C ASN A 14 -15.14 1.53 -2.95
N TYR A 15 -15.24 1.19 -1.66
CA TYR A 15 -14.57 1.91 -0.59
C TYR A 15 -13.99 0.97 0.46
N VAL A 16 -12.72 1.21 0.78
CA VAL A 16 -12.06 0.68 1.96
C VAL A 16 -11.15 1.80 2.50
N PRO A 17 -11.17 2.08 3.81
CA PRO A 17 -10.34 3.14 4.37
C PRO A 17 -8.86 2.82 4.16
N LEU A 18 -8.12 3.78 3.61
CA LEU A 18 -6.69 3.65 3.44
C LEU A 18 -5.99 3.81 4.80
N SER A 19 -5.46 2.71 5.31
CA SER A 19 -4.54 2.71 6.45
C SER A 19 -3.10 2.45 5.99
N PRO A 20 -2.08 2.86 6.77
CA PRO A 20 -0.68 2.53 6.47
C PRO A 20 -0.45 1.03 6.25
N ILE A 21 -1.14 0.17 7.03
CA ILE A 21 -1.07 -1.29 6.88
C ILE A 21 -1.68 -1.76 5.56
N SER A 22 -2.90 -1.29 5.22
CA SER A 22 -3.54 -1.65 3.95
C SER A 22 -2.74 -1.19 2.73
N PHE A 23 -2.07 -0.04 2.83
CA PHE A 23 -1.17 0.49 1.82
C PHE A 23 0.08 -0.38 1.69
N LEU A 24 0.71 -0.77 2.81
CA LEU A 24 1.89 -1.61 2.82
C LEU A 24 1.63 -2.97 2.16
N HIS A 25 0.51 -3.63 2.50
CA HIS A 25 0.13 -4.89 1.87
C HIS A 25 0.01 -4.76 0.34
N ARG A 26 -0.81 -3.81 -0.13
CA ARG A 26 -1.05 -3.58 -1.56
C ARG A 26 0.23 -3.26 -2.32
N THR A 27 1.09 -2.41 -1.74
CA THR A 27 2.34 -1.98 -2.39
C THR A 27 3.33 -3.14 -2.48
N ALA A 28 3.42 -3.97 -1.44
CA ALA A 28 4.28 -5.16 -1.45
C ALA A 28 3.78 -6.25 -2.41
N ASP A 29 2.46 -6.37 -2.64
CA ASP A 29 1.91 -7.32 -3.61
C ASP A 29 2.20 -6.92 -5.05
N ILE A 30 2.04 -5.63 -5.38
CA ILE A 30 2.20 -5.13 -6.77
C ILE A 30 3.67 -4.82 -7.08
N TYR A 31 4.39 -4.23 -6.13
CA TYR A 31 5.74 -3.69 -6.31
C TYR A 31 6.76 -4.35 -5.38
N GLY A 32 6.58 -5.63 -5.08
CA GLY A 32 7.36 -6.35 -4.07
C GLY A 32 8.88 -6.22 -4.19
N GLU A 33 9.42 -6.27 -5.41
CA GLU A 33 10.86 -6.14 -5.67
C GLU A 33 11.36 -4.69 -5.76
N ARG A 34 10.46 -3.70 -5.83
CA ARG A 34 10.87 -2.29 -5.86
C ARG A 34 11.39 -1.86 -4.51
N GLU A 35 12.35 -0.96 -4.54
CA GLU A 35 12.97 -0.42 -3.33
C GLU A 35 11.99 0.49 -2.56
N ALA A 36 11.79 0.18 -1.28
CA ALA A 36 10.90 0.88 -0.36
C ALA A 36 11.68 1.82 0.58
N ILE A 37 12.87 1.41 1.02
CA ILE A 37 13.71 2.17 1.96
C ILE A 37 15.14 2.26 1.43
N LYS A 38 15.67 3.48 1.43
CA LYS A 38 17.08 3.83 1.21
C LYS A 38 17.61 4.55 2.44
N TYR A 39 18.49 3.91 3.21
CA TYR A 39 19.09 4.54 4.39
C TYR A 39 20.57 4.13 4.53
N GLY A 40 21.47 4.97 4.03
CA GLY A 40 22.89 4.63 3.88
C GLY A 40 23.04 3.38 3.00
N GLU A 41 23.80 2.39 3.49
CA GLU A 41 23.96 1.09 2.82
C GLU A 41 22.72 0.18 2.95
N ARG A 42 21.77 0.50 3.85
CA ARG A 42 20.58 -0.32 4.05
C ARG A 42 19.57 -0.05 2.95
N ARG A 43 19.18 -1.11 2.26
CA ARG A 43 18.14 -1.11 1.23
C ARG A 43 17.14 -2.21 1.53
N TYR A 44 15.85 -1.90 1.43
CA TYR A 44 14.79 -2.88 1.54
C TYR A 44 13.82 -2.76 0.38
N SER A 45 13.39 -3.90 -0.15
CA SER A 45 12.27 -3.97 -1.06
C SER A 45 10.94 -3.84 -0.32
N TRP A 46 9.84 -3.54 -1.03
CA TRP A 46 8.51 -3.50 -0.42
C TRP A 46 8.10 -4.84 0.20
N ARG A 47 8.53 -5.97 -0.37
CA ARG A 47 8.30 -7.30 0.22
C ARG A 47 9.03 -7.45 1.55
N GLN A 48 10.32 -7.11 1.59
CA GLN A 48 11.13 -7.19 2.81
C GLN A 48 10.60 -6.25 3.91
N LEU A 49 10.17 -5.04 3.52
CA LEU A 49 9.57 -4.10 4.45
C LEU A 49 8.29 -4.67 5.09
N ARG A 50 7.41 -5.27 4.27
CA ARG A 50 6.19 -5.91 4.76
C ARG A 50 6.49 -7.03 5.76
N GLU A 51 7.39 -7.94 5.42
CA GLU A 51 7.77 -9.06 6.29
C GLU A 51 8.31 -8.59 7.64
N ARG A 52 9.08 -7.50 7.67
CA ARG A 52 9.65 -6.93 8.89
C ARG A 52 8.67 -6.17 9.79
N CYS A 53 7.57 -5.66 9.25
CA CYS A 53 6.61 -4.84 10.00
C CYS A 53 5.41 -5.64 10.53
N LEU A 54 5.21 -6.87 10.05
CA LEU A 54 4.05 -7.71 10.39
C LEU A 54 4.42 -8.93 11.25
N CYS A 55 5.69 -9.04 11.67
CA CYS A 55 6.15 -10.00 12.67
C CYS A 55 5.89 -9.49 14.10
#